data_AF-A0A435Y961-F1
#
_entry.id   AF-A0A435Y961-F1
#
_cell.length_a   1.000
_cell.length_b   1.000
_cell.length_c   1.000
_cell.angle_alpha   90.00
_cell.angle_beta   90.00
_cell.angle_gamma   90.00
#
_symmetry.space_group_name_H-M   'P 1'
#
loop_
_entity.id
_entity.type
_entity.pdbx_description
1 polymer ?
#
loop_
_entity_poly.entity_id
_entity_poly.type
_entity_poly.pdbx_seq_one_letter_code
_entity_poly.pdbx_strand_id
1 'polypeptide(L)'
;MSQRPSIAFAKFSAPQTAANKKGTAFVLLADEGGLSDAAKACDPGKTLERAFPVAEFTGKFASVVEVLAPQEASLDRLVAIGAGKVSGLDDYAWLKLGGTIAASLRKATDVAVVLDLAGASPSGKDAASLAAGILLR
;
A
#
# COMPACT_ATOMS: atom_id res chain seq x y z
N MET A 1 20.78 -8.02 -13.97
CA MET A 1 19.76 -9.00 -13.54
C MET A 1 18.67 -8.21 -12.84
N SER A 2 17.48 -8.09 -13.43
CA SER A 2 16.33 -7.54 -12.70
C SER A 2 15.96 -8.55 -11.61
N GLN A 3 15.96 -8.12 -10.35
CA GLN A 3 15.46 -8.97 -9.28
C GLN A 3 13.95 -9.04 -9.44
N ARG A 4 13.43 -10.22 -9.81
CA ARG A 4 12.00 -10.45 -9.90
C ARG A 4 11.47 -10.75 -8.50
N PRO A 5 10.52 -9.96 -7.96
CA PRO A 5 9.94 -10.25 -6.66
C PRO A 5 9.23 -11.61 -6.65
N SER A 6 9.30 -12.32 -5.52
CA SER A 6 8.40 -13.44 -5.22
C SER A 6 7.21 -12.90 -4.44
N ILE A 7 5.98 -13.23 -4.86
CA ILE A 7 4.75 -12.72 -4.25
C ILE A 7 3.95 -13.90 -3.68
N ALA A 8 3.50 -13.77 -2.44
CA ALA A 8 2.59 -14.69 -1.78
C ALA A 8 1.38 -13.93 -1.24
N PHE A 9 0.21 -14.58 -1.24
CA PHE A 9 -1.02 -14.03 -0.67
C PHE A 9 -1.29 -14.65 0.70
N ALA A 10 -1.64 -13.81 1.67
CA ALA A 10 -1.94 -14.23 3.03
C ALA A 10 -3.15 -13.44 3.57
N LYS A 11 -3.81 -13.97 4.59
CA LYS A 11 -4.80 -13.21 5.35
C LYS A 11 -4.12 -12.02 6.03
N PHE A 12 -4.81 -10.89 6.09
CA PHE A 12 -4.29 -9.73 6.79
C PHE A 12 -3.95 -10.08 8.24
N SER A 13 -2.72 -9.77 8.61
CA SER A 13 -2.25 -9.67 9.98
C SER A 13 -1.46 -8.37 10.05
N ALA A 14 -1.69 -7.59 11.10
CA ALA A 14 -0.99 -6.33 11.25
C ALA A 14 0.53 -6.60 11.20
N PRO A 15 1.34 -5.77 10.50
CA PRO A 15 2.79 -6.00 10.39
C PRO A 15 3.49 -6.14 11.76
N GLN A 16 2.89 -5.60 12.80
CA GLN A 16 3.35 -5.66 14.19
C GLN A 16 3.23 -7.06 14.82
N THR A 17 2.28 -7.90 14.37
CA THR A 17 2.01 -9.23 14.96
C THR A 17 2.65 -10.39 14.17
N ALA A 18 3.08 -10.16 12.93
CA ALA A 18 3.61 -11.21 12.06
C ALA A 18 5.14 -11.13 11.92
N ALA A 19 5.90 -11.54 12.94
CA ALA A 19 7.34 -11.94 12.91
C ALA A 19 8.40 -11.05 12.20
N ASN A 20 8.04 -10.00 11.46
CA ASN A 20 8.91 -9.18 10.62
C ASN A 20 9.17 -7.83 11.28
N LYS A 21 10.21 -7.85 12.11
CA LYS A 21 10.97 -6.65 12.46
C LYS A 21 11.59 -6.13 11.15
N LYS A 22 11.33 -4.85 10.80
CA LYS A 22 11.95 -4.12 9.67
C LYS A 22 11.36 -4.49 8.30
N GLY A 23 11.18 -3.49 7.43
CA GLY A 23 10.51 -3.65 6.13
C GLY A 23 9.67 -2.45 5.70
N THR A 24 9.06 -2.56 4.51
CA THR A 24 8.19 -1.54 3.93
C THR A 24 6.75 -2.04 3.87
N ALA A 25 5.79 -1.25 4.36
CA ALA A 25 4.37 -1.50 4.17
C ALA A 25 3.77 -0.51 3.17
N PHE A 26 2.96 -1.00 2.25
CA PHE A 26 2.14 -0.21 1.34
C PHE A 26 0.67 -0.32 1.76
N VAL A 27 -0.01 0.80 1.88
CA VAL A 27 -1.45 0.90 2.15
C VAL A 27 -2.13 1.70 1.04
N LEU A 28 -3.42 1.46 0.81
CA LEU A 28 -4.18 2.14 -0.22
C LEU A 28 -5.11 3.20 0.38
N LEU A 29 -5.31 4.31 -0.34
CA LEU A 29 -6.28 5.34 0.02
C LEU A 29 -7.14 5.68 -1.21
N ALA A 30 -8.47 5.62 -1.07
CA ALA A 30 -9.38 6.11 -2.11
C ALA A 30 -9.33 7.64 -2.19
N ASP A 31 -9.70 8.19 -3.35
CA ASP A 31 -9.81 9.64 -3.55
C ASP A 31 -10.88 10.23 -2.61
N GLU A 32 -10.48 11.24 -1.83
CA GLU A 32 -11.26 11.86 -0.75
C GLU A 32 -11.71 10.87 0.35
N GLY A 33 -11.14 9.66 0.36
CA GLY A 33 -11.40 8.63 1.35
C GLY A 33 -10.49 8.71 2.56
N GLY A 34 -10.89 8.03 3.63
CA GLY A 34 -10.06 7.82 4.82
C GLY A 34 -9.24 6.54 4.73
N LEU A 35 -8.26 6.40 5.63
CA LEU A 35 -7.55 5.12 5.83
C LEU A 35 -8.54 4.05 6.29
N SER A 36 -8.43 2.86 5.70
CA SER A 36 -9.16 1.68 6.17
C SER A 36 -8.64 1.20 7.53
N ASP A 37 -9.37 0.32 8.19
CA ASP A 37 -8.95 -0.18 9.50
C ASP A 37 -7.65 -1.01 9.42
N ALA A 38 -7.46 -1.77 8.33
CA ALA A 38 -6.19 -2.47 8.09
C ALA A 38 -5.02 -1.50 7.85
N ALA A 39 -5.27 -0.40 7.14
CA ALA A 39 -4.26 0.63 6.91
C ALA A 39 -3.88 1.35 8.23
N LYS A 40 -4.88 1.69 9.07
CA LYS A 40 -4.64 2.26 10.41
C LYS A 40 -3.88 1.31 11.32
N ALA A 41 -4.15 0.01 11.26
CA ALA A 41 -3.40 -0.99 12.02
C ALA A 41 -1.91 -1.06 11.63
N CYS A 42 -1.54 -0.57 10.44
CA CYS A 42 -0.15 -0.43 10.01
C CYS A 42 0.51 0.87 10.50
N ASP A 43 -0.26 1.83 10.98
CA ASP A 43 0.18 3.17 11.39
C ASP A 43 -0.32 3.54 12.81
N PRO A 44 0.15 2.83 13.86
CA PRO A 44 -0.32 3.04 15.23
C PRO A 44 -0.05 4.48 15.72
N GLY A 45 1.07 5.07 15.31
CA GLY A 45 1.46 6.44 15.63
C GLY A 45 0.77 7.50 14.78
N LYS A 46 -0.18 7.14 13.89
CA LYS A 46 -0.96 8.05 13.03
C LYS A 46 -0.08 9.00 12.21
N THR A 47 1.06 8.51 11.76
CA THR A 47 2.04 9.30 11.01
C THR A 47 1.52 9.72 9.63
N LEU A 48 0.71 8.88 8.98
CA LEU A 48 0.07 9.18 7.70
C LEU A 48 -1.02 10.25 7.85
N GLU A 49 -1.81 10.20 8.91
CA GLU A 49 -2.82 11.23 9.19
C GLU A 49 -2.19 12.63 9.32
N ARG A 50 -0.97 12.70 9.90
CA ARG A 50 -0.18 13.94 9.94
C ARG A 50 0.45 14.29 8.59
N ALA A 51 0.91 13.29 7.82
CA ALA A 51 1.62 13.51 6.56
C ALA A 51 0.69 13.97 5.43
N PHE A 52 -0.55 13.49 5.37
CA PHE A 52 -1.47 13.77 4.26
C PHE A 52 -1.75 15.25 4.04
N PRO A 53 -2.10 16.06 5.06
CA PRO A 53 -2.35 17.49 4.85
C PRO A 53 -1.09 18.25 4.42
N VAL A 54 0.08 17.86 4.95
CA VAL A 54 1.37 18.50 4.60
C VAL A 54 1.76 18.21 3.16
N ALA A 55 1.46 17.00 2.67
CA ALA A 55 1.74 16.56 1.31
C ALA A 55 0.58 16.83 0.32
N GLU A 56 -0.50 17.49 0.76
CA GLU A 56 -1.73 17.70 0.00
C GLU A 56 -2.28 16.39 -0.63
N PHE A 57 -2.12 15.29 0.09
CA PHE A 57 -2.49 13.96 -0.40
C PHE A 57 -3.95 13.65 -0.11
N THR A 58 -4.71 13.44 -1.17
CA THR A 58 -6.15 13.14 -1.10
C THR A 58 -6.50 11.73 -1.61
N GLY A 59 -5.51 10.93 -2.01
CA GLY A 59 -5.77 9.61 -2.60
C GLY A 59 -5.96 9.62 -4.13
N LYS A 60 -5.58 10.69 -4.82
CA LYS A 60 -5.55 10.77 -6.30
C LYS A 60 -4.86 9.55 -6.90
N PHE A 61 -5.38 9.05 -8.01
CA PHE A 61 -4.89 7.81 -8.63
C PHE A 61 -3.37 7.83 -8.86
N ALA A 62 -2.68 6.78 -8.40
CA ALA A 62 -1.24 6.58 -8.47
C ALA A 62 -0.37 7.67 -7.79
N SER A 63 -0.96 8.52 -6.94
CA SER A 63 -0.18 9.40 -6.06
C SER A 63 0.45 8.61 -4.91
N VAL A 64 1.54 9.14 -4.35
CA VAL A 64 2.32 8.43 -3.33
C VAL A 64 2.71 9.40 -2.22
N VAL A 65 2.51 8.99 -0.96
CA VAL A 65 3.12 9.61 0.22
C VAL A 65 3.88 8.54 0.97
N GLU A 66 5.11 8.86 1.38
CA GLU A 66 5.94 7.96 2.17
C GLU A 66 6.39 8.61 3.47
N VAL A 67 6.36 7.83 4.55
CA VAL A 67 6.93 8.16 5.85
C VAL A 67 8.06 7.18 6.13
N LEU A 68 9.25 7.72 6.42
CA LEU A 68 10.41 6.95 6.82
C LEU A 68 10.44 6.83 8.35
N ALA A 69 10.70 5.63 8.85
CA ALA A 69 10.68 5.30 10.28
C ALA A 69 9.43 5.84 11.00
N PRO A 70 8.21 5.40 10.61
CA PRO A 70 6.97 5.80 11.27
C PRO A 70 7.01 5.49 12.77
N GLN A 71 6.67 6.49 13.58
CA GLN A 71 6.63 6.38 15.03
C GLN A 71 5.66 5.27 15.46
N GLU A 72 6.02 4.53 16.50
CA GLU A 72 5.25 3.41 17.09
C GLU A 72 5.03 2.20 16.17
N ALA A 73 5.43 2.24 14.90
CA ALA A 73 5.45 1.09 14.02
C ALA A 73 6.87 0.48 13.94
N SER A 74 6.96 -0.84 13.81
CA SER A 74 8.22 -1.56 13.61
C SER A 74 8.72 -1.54 12.16
N LEU A 75 8.22 -0.61 11.34
CA LEU A 75 8.47 -0.50 9.90
C LEU A 75 9.61 0.49 9.64
N ASP A 76 10.41 0.23 8.60
CA ASP A 76 11.41 1.21 8.13
C ASP A 76 10.76 2.27 7.22
N ARG A 77 9.68 1.88 6.53
CA ARG A 77 8.94 2.73 5.62
C ARG A 77 7.46 2.34 5.60
N LEU A 78 6.61 3.36 5.62
CA LEU A 78 5.18 3.22 5.40
C LEU A 78 4.80 4.11 4.22
N VAL A 79 4.15 3.52 3.22
CA VAL A 79 3.82 4.19 1.95
C VAL A 79 2.32 4.11 1.72
N ALA A 80 1.68 5.26 1.53
CA ALA A 80 0.30 5.34 1.06
C ALA A 80 0.28 5.53 -0.45
N ILE A 81 -0.52 4.71 -1.14
CA ILE A 81 -0.77 4.80 -2.58
C ILE A 81 -2.21 5.26 -2.80
N GLY A 82 -2.40 6.31 -3.58
CA GLY A 82 -3.71 6.77 -3.98
C GLY A 82 -4.35 5.84 -5.00
N ALA A 83 -5.47 5.21 -4.63
CA ALA A 83 -6.24 4.31 -5.47
C ALA A 83 -7.20 5.04 -6.42
N GLY A 84 -7.38 6.36 -6.27
CA GLY A 84 -8.37 7.11 -7.03
C GLY A 84 -9.80 6.81 -6.59
N LYS A 85 -10.76 7.11 -7.46
CA LYS A 85 -12.19 6.88 -7.19
C LYS A 85 -12.50 5.39 -7.22
N VAL A 86 -13.23 4.90 -6.21
CA VAL A 86 -13.62 3.48 -6.10
C VAL A 86 -14.38 2.99 -7.34
N SER A 87 -15.25 3.81 -7.91
CA SER A 87 -16.00 3.47 -9.13
C SER A 87 -15.15 3.31 -10.39
N GLY A 88 -13.89 3.77 -10.36
CA GLY A 88 -12.92 3.63 -11.45
C GLY A 88 -11.92 2.50 -11.27
N LEU A 89 -12.03 1.68 -10.21
CA LEU A 89 -11.13 0.55 -9.94
C LEU A 89 -11.52 -0.68 -10.75
N ASP A 90 -11.19 -0.67 -12.04
CA ASP A 90 -11.27 -1.84 -12.91
C ASP A 90 -9.98 -2.69 -12.89
N ASP A 91 -9.96 -3.80 -13.64
CA ASP A 91 -8.80 -4.69 -13.74
C ASP A 91 -7.51 -3.96 -14.14
N TYR A 92 -7.62 -2.96 -15.02
CA TYR A 92 -6.48 -2.22 -15.54
C TYR A 92 -5.99 -1.16 -14.55
N ALA A 93 -6.89 -0.56 -13.78
CA ALA A 93 -6.57 0.32 -12.67
C ALA A 93 -5.76 -0.42 -11.60
N TRP A 94 -6.17 -1.63 -11.23
CA TRP A 94 -5.41 -2.49 -10.29
C TRP A 94 -4.01 -2.84 -10.82
N LEU A 95 -3.90 -3.18 -12.10
CA LEU A 95 -2.61 -3.43 -12.74
C LEU A 95 -1.68 -2.20 -12.65
N LYS A 96 -2.21 -0.99 -12.89
CA LYS A 96 -1.45 0.26 -12.77
C LYS A 96 -1.03 0.58 -11.34
N LEU A 97 -1.89 0.32 -10.35
CA LEU A 97 -1.53 0.46 -8.93
C LEU A 97 -0.38 -0.48 -8.57
N GLY A 98 -0.39 -1.71 -9.06
CA GLY A 98 0.72 -2.64 -8.94
C GLY A 98 2.03 -2.09 -9.50
N GLY A 99 2.00 -1.52 -10.70
CA GLY A 99 3.19 -0.88 -11.29
C GLY A 99 3.68 0.34 -10.51
N THR A 100 2.77 1.08 -9.87
CA THR A 100 3.12 2.23 -9.00
C THR A 100 3.81 1.76 -7.73
N ILE A 101 3.33 0.66 -7.13
CA ILE A 101 3.98 0.01 -5.99
C ILE A 101 5.36 -0.49 -6.39
N ALA A 102 5.49 -1.18 -7.54
CA ALA A 102 6.78 -1.67 -8.04
C ALA A 102 7.82 -0.55 -8.17
N ALA A 103 7.44 0.60 -8.74
CA ALA A 103 8.30 1.77 -8.85
C ALA A 103 8.75 2.31 -7.48
N SER A 104 7.94 2.10 -6.45
CA SER A 104 8.17 2.55 -5.08
C SER A 104 8.93 1.54 -4.21
N LEU A 105 9.15 0.30 -4.68
CA LEU A 105 9.90 -0.73 -3.93
C LEU A 105 11.35 -0.30 -3.66
N ARG A 106 11.97 0.44 -4.60
CA ARG A 106 13.37 0.89 -4.51
C ARG A 106 14.33 -0.26 -4.18
N LYS A 107 14.89 -0.28 -2.96
CA LYS A 107 15.83 -1.30 -2.44
C LYS A 107 15.21 -2.19 -1.36
N ALA A 108 13.89 -2.12 -1.16
CA ALA A 108 13.20 -2.91 -0.16
C ALA A 108 13.26 -4.39 -0.52
N THR A 109 13.64 -5.22 0.44
CA THR A 109 13.69 -6.69 0.33
C THR A 109 12.45 -7.34 0.93
N ASP A 110 11.92 -6.73 1.99
CA ASP A 110 10.76 -7.21 2.74
C ASP A 110 9.62 -6.20 2.62
N VAL A 111 8.59 -6.59 1.86
CA VAL A 111 7.48 -5.70 1.49
C VAL A 111 6.15 -6.37 1.77
N ALA A 112 5.27 -5.64 2.45
CA ALA A 112 3.87 -5.97 2.60
C ALA A 112 3.01 -4.97 1.83
N VAL A 113 2.04 -5.47 1.06
CA VAL A 113 1.01 -4.64 0.44
C VAL A 113 -0.32 -5.00 1.08
N VAL A 114 -0.95 -4.03 1.75
CA VAL A 114 -2.25 -4.19 2.36
C VAL A 114 -3.30 -3.82 1.32
N LEU A 115 -3.92 -4.85 0.74
CA LEU A 115 -5.01 -4.70 -0.21
C LEU A 115 -6.33 -4.51 0.53
N ASP A 116 -6.55 -3.29 1.02
CA ASP A 116 -7.77 -2.89 1.68
C ASP A 116 -8.06 -1.42 1.38
N LEU A 117 -9.34 -1.06 1.25
CA LEU A 117 -9.78 0.28 0.86
C LEU A 117 -11.08 0.62 1.60
N ALA A 118 -11.11 1.79 2.25
CA ALA A 118 -12.34 2.28 2.83
C ALA A 118 -13.41 2.47 1.74
N GLY A 119 -14.58 1.85 1.92
CA GLY A 119 -15.70 1.92 0.98
C GLY A 119 -15.60 0.98 -0.23
N ALA A 120 -14.62 0.07 -0.26
CA ALA A 120 -14.51 -0.99 -1.27
C ALA A 120 -14.13 -2.32 -0.62
N SER A 121 -14.40 -3.43 -1.28
CA SER A 121 -13.98 -4.76 -0.83
C SER A 121 -13.22 -5.45 -1.97
N PRO A 122 -11.90 -5.24 -2.08
CA PRO A 122 -11.10 -5.85 -3.14
C PRO A 122 -11.22 -7.38 -3.12
N SER A 123 -11.40 -7.96 -4.30
CA SER A 123 -11.51 -9.40 -4.50
C SER A 123 -10.13 -10.07 -4.69
N GLY A 124 -10.11 -11.40 -4.69
CA GLY A 124 -8.90 -12.15 -5.05
C GLY A 124 -8.41 -11.88 -6.48
N LYS A 125 -9.32 -11.51 -7.39
CA LYS A 125 -8.97 -11.12 -8.76
C LYS A 125 -8.24 -9.78 -8.77
N ASP A 126 -8.70 -8.81 -7.99
CA ASP A 126 -8.07 -7.50 -7.85
C ASP A 126 -6.65 -7.62 -7.26
N ALA A 127 -6.50 -8.50 -6.26
CA ALA A 127 -5.21 -8.86 -5.68
C ALA A 127 -4.25 -9.42 -6.73
N ALA A 128 -4.73 -10.33 -7.59
CA ALA A 128 -3.94 -10.91 -8.66
C ALA A 128 -3.55 -9.89 -9.72
N SER A 129 -4.47 -8.98 -10.11
CA SER A 129 -4.20 -7.89 -11.05
C SER A 129 -3.14 -6.92 -10.52
N LEU A 130 -3.24 -6.54 -9.24
CA LEU A 130 -2.23 -5.70 -8.59
C LEU A 130 -0.86 -6.41 -8.52
N ALA A 131 -0.83 -7.69 -8.12
CA ALA A 131 0.41 -8.47 -8.07
C ALA A 131 1.04 -8.64 -9.47
N ALA A 132 0.24 -8.86 -10.51
CA ALA A 132 0.72 -8.89 -11.89
C ALA A 132 1.35 -7.55 -12.28
N GLY A 133 0.74 -6.43 -11.90
CA GLY A 133 1.28 -5.10 -12.10
C GLY A 133 2.64 -4.89 -11.45
N ILE A 134 2.85 -5.47 -10.26
CA ILE A 134 4.15 -5.43 -9.56
C ILE A 134 5.24 -6.17 -10.36
N LEU A 135 4.90 -7.31 -10.98
CA LEU A 135 5.86 -8.16 -11.69
C LEU A 135 6.26 -7.67 -13.10
N LEU A 136 5.56 -6.67 -13.64
CA LEU A 136 5.82 -6.14 -14.99
C LEU A 136 6.93 -5.08 -15.05
N ARG A 137 7.55 -4.73 -13.93
CA ARG A 137 8.59 -3.70 -13.78
C ARG A 137 9.86 -4.28 -13.16
#